data_AF-A0A0C3BST5-F1
#
_entry.id   AF-A0A0C3BST5-F1
#
_cell.length_a   1.000
_cell.length_b   1.000
_cell.length_c   1.000
_cell.angle_alpha   90.00
_cell.angle_beta   90.00
_cell.angle_gamma   90.00
#
_symmetry.space_group_name_H-M   'P 1'
#
loop_
_entity.id
_entity.type
_entity.pdbx_description
1 polymer ?
#
loop_
_entity_poly.entity_id
_entity_poly.type
_entity_poly.pdbx_seq_one_letter_code
_entity_poly.pdbx_strand_id
1 'polypeptide(L)'
;MSARWMARKYILSQTKIYESLVAELESEDTTETVQSTTPSLLNEALCIMAEQRKLTGRIQDNAGDSSFSATIDIDGRRKRLASRIEKWRMLQKTVVPQVGDFVAQQAISKKFADSPKKEVLYIPSDFSESQCVRLDLIDLGKQERQFHEGAACDAIQTVRTITKTISSMRANKKAQDYGQQMHTWSIAQILDVEHRQTIAMNDYSAARNAMLKLGLSKDDPCFPPLDLKDLYRKPTNIKRARNFSCGPNITICHWNTISPISKK
;
A
#
# COMPACT_ATOMS: atom_id res chain seq x y z
N MET A 1 18.21 -25.64 -9.25
CA MET A 1 19.01 -24.45 -8.86
C MET A 1 19.10 -23.47 -10.01
N SER A 2 18.64 -22.25 -9.78
CA SER A 2 19.05 -20.96 -10.38
C SER A 2 19.07 -20.77 -11.90
N ALA A 3 18.16 -19.92 -12.40
CA ALA A 3 18.46 -18.70 -13.19
C ALA A 3 17.25 -18.28 -14.06
N ARG A 4 16.27 -17.56 -13.50
CA ARG A 4 15.25 -16.89 -14.35
C ARG A 4 14.66 -15.57 -13.86
N TRP A 5 15.11 -15.03 -12.72
CA TRP A 5 14.49 -13.82 -12.14
C TRP A 5 15.41 -12.59 -12.07
N MET A 6 16.60 -12.63 -12.67
CA MET A 6 17.60 -11.56 -12.58
C MET A 6 17.67 -10.63 -13.81
N ALA A 7 16.63 -10.54 -14.65
CA ALA A 7 16.65 -9.66 -15.81
C ALA A 7 15.37 -8.81 -15.91
N ARG A 8 15.51 -7.53 -15.49
CA ARG A 8 14.48 -6.47 -15.38
C ARG A 8 13.50 -6.67 -14.22
N LYS A 9 13.78 -6.05 -13.06
CA LYS A 9 12.81 -5.84 -11.97
C LYS A 9 11.64 -4.98 -12.46
N TYR A 10 10.74 -5.55 -13.24
CA TYR A 10 9.36 -5.06 -13.28
C TYR A 10 8.74 -5.54 -11.99
N ILE A 11 8.73 -4.66 -10.98
CA ILE A 11 8.01 -4.97 -9.75
C ILE A 11 6.53 -4.99 -10.13
N LEU A 12 5.91 -6.15 -9.99
CA LEU A 12 4.54 -6.43 -10.38
C LEU A 12 3.58 -5.77 -9.36
N SER A 13 2.36 -5.42 -9.79
CA SER A 13 1.32 -4.98 -8.86
C SER A 13 0.96 -6.10 -7.88
N GLN A 14 0.35 -5.77 -6.74
CA GLN A 14 -0.06 -6.77 -5.74
C GLN A 14 -0.92 -7.88 -6.37
N THR A 15 -1.86 -7.52 -7.25
CA THR A 15 -2.71 -8.48 -7.97
C THR A 15 -1.91 -9.42 -8.86
N LYS A 16 -0.90 -8.91 -9.55
CA LYS A 16 -0.05 -9.73 -10.43
C LYS A 16 0.87 -10.66 -9.62
N ILE A 17 1.29 -10.23 -8.44
CA ILE A 17 2.04 -11.07 -7.49
C ILE A 17 1.13 -12.20 -6.98
N TYR A 18 -0.12 -11.89 -6.63
CA TYR A 18 -1.10 -12.90 -6.26
C TYR A 18 -1.30 -13.93 -7.39
N GLU A 19 -1.57 -13.47 -8.62
CA GLU A 19 -1.76 -14.34 -9.79
C GLU A 19 -0.52 -15.19 -10.08
N SER A 20 0.69 -14.62 -9.98
CA SER A 20 1.92 -15.39 -10.21
C SER A 20 2.14 -16.46 -9.15
N LEU A 21 1.89 -16.15 -7.87
CA LEU A 21 2.03 -17.12 -6.79
C LEU A 21 1.02 -18.26 -6.89
N VAL A 22 -0.22 -17.96 -7.28
CA VAL A 22 -1.23 -18.99 -7.55
C VAL A 22 -0.81 -19.87 -8.73
N ALA A 23 -0.33 -19.28 -9.83
CA ALA A 23 0.11 -20.02 -11.01
C ALA A 23 1.36 -20.89 -10.77
N GLU A 24 2.31 -20.42 -9.93
CA GLU A 24 3.48 -21.21 -9.52
C GLU A 24 3.04 -22.47 -8.75
N LEU A 25 2.08 -22.32 -7.83
CA LEU A 25 1.51 -23.42 -7.04
C LEU A 25 0.70 -24.41 -7.88
N GLU A 26 0.07 -23.97 -8.97
CA GLU A 26 -0.63 -24.86 -9.91
C GLU A 26 0.34 -25.68 -10.80
N SER A 27 1.60 -25.24 -10.94
CA SER A 27 2.59 -25.89 -11.80
C SER A 27 3.47 -26.92 -11.05
N GLU A 28 3.53 -26.84 -9.72
CA GLU A 28 4.25 -27.77 -8.86
C GLU A 28 3.29 -28.87 -8.37
N ASP A 29 3.16 -29.93 -9.16
CA ASP A 29 2.18 -31.02 -8.97
C ASP A 29 2.49 -32.00 -7.80
N THR A 30 3.09 -31.52 -6.70
CA THR A 30 3.40 -32.37 -5.53
C THR A 30 3.18 -31.66 -4.20
N THR A 31 2.31 -32.27 -3.38
CA THR A 31 2.06 -32.07 -1.95
C THR A 31 1.31 -30.79 -1.50
N GLU A 32 0.05 -31.03 -1.09
CA GLU A 32 -0.67 -30.35 0.01
C GLU A 32 -1.49 -29.08 -0.29
N THR A 33 -2.82 -29.24 -0.13
CA THR A 33 -3.89 -28.22 -0.07
C THR A 33 -3.62 -27.01 0.84
N VAL A 34 -2.58 -27.06 1.68
CA VAL A 34 -2.19 -25.98 2.59
C VAL A 34 -1.45 -24.87 1.85
N GLN A 35 -0.57 -25.20 0.88
CA GLN A 35 0.25 -24.19 0.19
C GLN A 35 -0.56 -23.29 -0.76
N SER A 36 -1.60 -23.81 -1.41
CA SER A 36 -2.52 -23.03 -2.27
C SER A 36 -3.34 -21.99 -1.50
N THR A 37 -3.45 -22.14 -0.17
CA THR A 37 -4.19 -21.20 0.70
C THR A 37 -3.32 -20.13 1.35
N THR A 38 -1.99 -20.23 1.24
CA THR A 38 -1.07 -19.24 1.81
C THR A 38 -1.13 -17.87 1.13
N PRO A 39 -1.11 -17.77 -0.22
CA PRO A 39 -1.25 -16.48 -0.90
C PRO A 39 -2.61 -15.82 -0.65
N SER A 40 -3.69 -16.61 -0.53
CA SER A 40 -5.02 -16.07 -0.23
C SER A 40 -5.12 -15.55 1.20
N LEU A 41 -4.52 -16.26 2.18
CA LEU A 41 -4.40 -15.80 3.56
C LEU A 41 -3.68 -14.46 3.65
N LEU A 42 -2.52 -14.34 3.00
CA LEU A 42 -1.70 -13.11 3.03
C LEU A 42 -2.39 -11.94 2.33
N ASN A 43 -2.99 -12.19 1.16
CA ASN A 43 -3.73 -11.17 0.44
C ASN A 43 -4.91 -10.63 1.26
N GLU A 44 -5.69 -11.51 1.91
CA GLU A 44 -6.77 -11.10 2.80
C GLU A 44 -6.26 -10.33 4.01
N ALA A 45 -5.12 -10.72 4.61
CA ALA A 45 -4.51 -9.98 5.71
C ALA A 45 -4.18 -8.54 5.32
N LEU A 46 -3.57 -8.34 4.15
CA LEU A 46 -3.26 -7.01 3.61
C LEU A 46 -4.51 -6.18 3.34
N CYS A 47 -5.56 -6.81 2.81
CA CYS A 47 -6.86 -6.16 2.63
C CYS A 47 -7.45 -5.68 3.96
N ILE A 48 -7.41 -6.53 5.00
CA ILE A 48 -7.88 -6.19 6.35
C ILE A 48 -7.06 -5.02 6.91
N MET A 49 -5.71 -5.04 6.81
CA MET A 49 -4.86 -3.93 7.25
C MET A 49 -5.15 -2.63 6.51
N ALA A 50 -5.46 -2.70 5.21
CA ALA A 50 -5.88 -1.54 4.42
C ALA A 50 -7.24 -1.00 4.91
N GLU A 51 -8.20 -1.88 5.24
CA GLU A 51 -9.49 -1.49 5.82
C GLU A 51 -9.34 -0.87 7.22
N GLN A 52 -8.48 -1.42 8.09
CA GLN A 52 -8.16 -0.87 9.40
C GLN A 52 -7.60 0.56 9.30
N ARG A 53 -6.70 0.81 8.34
CA ARG A 53 -6.16 2.16 8.05
C ARG A 53 -7.25 3.11 7.56
N LYS A 54 -8.07 2.68 6.59
CA LYS A 54 -9.19 3.49 6.08
C LYS A 54 -10.19 3.86 7.17
N LEU A 55 -10.52 2.91 8.05
CA LEU A 55 -11.40 3.16 9.18
C LEU A 55 -10.78 4.12 10.19
N THR A 56 -9.47 4.02 10.43
CA THR A 56 -8.74 4.96 11.28
C THR A 56 -8.75 6.37 10.71
N GLY A 57 -8.45 6.52 9.42
CA GLY A 57 -8.53 7.81 8.72
C GLY A 57 -9.92 8.41 8.79
N ARG A 58 -10.98 7.63 8.52
CA ARG A 58 -12.36 8.12 8.65
C ARG A 58 -12.72 8.59 10.05
N ILE A 59 -12.31 7.85 11.08
CA ILE A 59 -12.57 8.27 12.47
C ILE A 59 -11.86 9.59 12.78
N GLN A 60 -10.66 9.79 12.24
CA GLN A 60 -9.91 11.04 12.41
C GLN A 60 -10.59 12.19 11.64
N ASP A 61 -11.01 11.96 10.40
CA ASP A 61 -11.70 12.94 9.56
C ASP A 61 -13.06 13.36 10.19
N ASN A 62 -13.75 12.44 10.89
CA ASN A 62 -15.04 12.69 11.54
C ASN A 62 -14.91 13.00 13.04
N ALA A 63 -13.70 13.24 13.57
CA ALA A 63 -13.51 13.46 15.01
C ALA A 63 -14.25 14.71 15.54
N GLY A 64 -14.58 15.66 14.66
CA GLY A 64 -15.37 16.85 14.97
C GLY A 64 -16.84 16.79 14.49
N ASP A 65 -17.24 15.76 13.75
CA ASP A 65 -18.59 15.63 13.20
C ASP A 65 -19.35 14.53 13.94
N SER A 66 -20.16 14.93 14.92
CA SER A 66 -20.99 14.03 15.73
C SER A 66 -22.31 13.67 15.05
N SER A 67 -22.40 13.86 13.72
CA SER A 67 -23.57 13.48 12.94
C SER A 67 -23.94 12.02 13.16
N PHE A 68 -25.21 11.79 13.48
CA PHE A 68 -25.79 10.45 13.67
C PHE A 68 -25.57 9.54 12.45
N SER A 69 -25.54 10.12 11.25
CA SER A 69 -25.26 9.38 10.01
C SER A 69 -23.80 8.89 9.96
N ALA A 70 -22.86 9.73 10.38
CA ALA A 70 -21.44 9.38 10.41
C ALA A 70 -21.14 8.27 11.43
N THR A 71 -21.78 8.32 12.60
CA THR A 71 -21.62 7.28 13.62
C THR A 71 -22.16 5.93 13.17
N ILE A 72 -23.31 5.89 12.46
CA ILE A 72 -23.87 4.66 11.88
C ILE A 72 -22.95 4.09 10.80
N ASP A 73 -22.42 4.90 9.87
CA ASP A 73 -21.49 4.41 8.83
C ASP A 73 -20.21 3.82 9.46
N ILE A 74 -19.65 4.50 10.47
CA ILE A 74 -18.45 4.02 11.18
C ILE A 74 -18.74 2.70 11.91
N ASP A 75 -19.89 2.57 12.58
CA ASP A 75 -20.27 1.34 13.27
C ASP A 75 -20.52 0.18 12.29
N GLY A 76 -21.21 0.43 11.18
CA GLY A 76 -21.39 -0.55 10.11
C GLY A 76 -20.07 -1.07 9.55
N ARG A 77 -19.09 -0.17 9.35
CA ARG A 77 -17.73 -0.54 8.92
C ARG A 77 -16.99 -1.35 9.98
N ARG A 78 -17.12 -1.01 11.26
CA ARG A 78 -16.53 -1.79 12.37
C ARG A 78 -17.07 -3.21 12.40
N LYS A 79 -18.39 -3.39 12.29
CA LYS A 79 -19.03 -4.72 12.26
C LYS A 79 -18.60 -5.55 11.06
N ARG A 80 -18.52 -4.93 9.88
CA ARG A 80 -18.04 -5.60 8.65
C ARG A 80 -16.59 -6.05 8.80
N LEU A 81 -15.73 -5.16 9.32
CA LEU A 81 -14.32 -5.46 9.55
C LEU A 81 -14.14 -6.59 10.57
N ALA A 82 -14.85 -6.55 11.70
CA ALA A 82 -14.83 -7.61 12.70
C ALA A 82 -15.26 -8.96 12.11
N SER A 83 -16.33 -8.97 11.31
CA SER A 83 -16.80 -10.19 10.64
C SER A 83 -15.79 -10.72 9.62
N ARG A 84 -15.06 -9.83 8.94
CA ARG A 84 -14.00 -10.21 7.98
C ARG A 84 -12.79 -10.79 8.71
N ILE A 85 -12.38 -10.18 9.82
CA ILE A 85 -11.31 -10.67 10.67
C ILE A 85 -11.64 -12.06 11.20
N GLU A 86 -12.85 -12.29 11.73
CA GLU A 86 -13.27 -13.60 12.25
C GLU A 86 -13.16 -14.70 11.18
N LYS A 87 -13.65 -14.45 9.96
CA LYS A 87 -13.51 -15.38 8.84
C LYS A 87 -12.04 -15.65 8.50
N TRP A 88 -11.22 -14.61 8.52
CA TRP A 88 -9.80 -14.72 8.26
C TRP A 88 -9.06 -15.50 9.37
N ARG A 89 -9.45 -15.36 10.64
CA ARG A 89 -8.91 -16.15 11.77
C ARG A 89 -9.16 -17.64 11.59
N MET A 90 -10.30 -18.03 11.03
CA MET A 90 -10.59 -19.44 10.71
C MET A 90 -9.60 -19.99 9.67
N LEU A 91 -9.26 -19.20 8.65
CA LEU A 91 -8.22 -19.57 7.68
C LEU A 91 -6.83 -19.60 8.34
N GLN A 92 -6.50 -18.60 9.17
CA GLN A 92 -5.22 -18.53 9.88
C GLN A 92 -5.00 -19.75 10.77
N LYS A 93 -6.04 -20.25 11.44
CA LYS A 93 -5.96 -21.46 12.28
C LYS A 93 -5.54 -22.70 11.49
N THR A 94 -5.98 -22.81 10.23
CA THR A 94 -5.66 -23.94 9.36
C THR A 94 -4.26 -23.81 8.76
N VAL A 95 -3.88 -22.62 8.30
CA VAL A 95 -2.63 -22.39 7.54
C VAL A 95 -1.44 -22.10 8.45
N VAL A 96 -1.64 -21.38 9.55
CA VAL A 96 -0.57 -20.92 10.46
C VAL A 96 -0.95 -21.19 11.92
N PRO A 97 -1.09 -22.48 12.32
CA PRO A 97 -1.53 -22.85 13.66
C PRO A 97 -0.55 -22.42 14.75
N GLN A 98 0.75 -22.27 14.45
CA GLN A 98 1.78 -21.86 15.43
C GLN A 98 1.54 -20.48 16.06
N VAL A 99 0.71 -19.64 15.43
CA VAL A 99 0.37 -18.30 15.94
C VAL A 99 -0.85 -18.33 16.88
N GLY A 100 -1.52 -19.48 17.02
CA GLY A 100 -2.76 -19.64 17.76
C GLY A 100 -2.70 -19.16 19.21
N ASP A 101 -1.58 -19.38 19.91
CA ASP A 101 -1.40 -18.95 21.30
C ASP A 101 -1.46 -17.42 21.43
N PHE A 102 -0.89 -16.68 20.47
CA PHE A 102 -0.94 -15.22 20.46
C PHE A 102 -2.36 -14.70 20.20
N VAL A 103 -3.08 -15.35 19.30
CA VAL A 103 -4.49 -15.04 19.02
C VAL A 103 -5.35 -15.29 20.25
N ALA A 104 -5.17 -16.42 20.93
CA ALA A 104 -5.88 -16.75 22.17
C ALA A 104 -5.59 -15.74 23.28
N GLN A 105 -4.33 -15.35 23.47
CA GLN A 105 -3.94 -14.32 24.43
C GLN A 105 -4.59 -12.96 24.11
N GLN A 106 -4.67 -12.59 22.83
CA GLN A 106 -5.33 -11.36 22.41
C GLN A 106 -6.83 -11.37 22.73
N ALA A 107 -7.51 -12.49 22.49
CA ALA A 107 -8.93 -12.68 22.80
C ALA A 107 -9.20 -12.60 24.32
N ILE A 108 -8.39 -13.27 25.13
CA ILE A 108 -8.50 -13.25 26.59
C ILE A 108 -8.29 -11.84 27.13
N SER A 109 -7.32 -11.12 26.59
CA SER A 109 -6.99 -9.78 27.06
C SER A 109 -8.12 -8.76 26.84
N LYS A 110 -9.12 -9.05 26.00
CA LYS A 110 -10.24 -8.16 25.60
C LYS A 110 -9.84 -6.76 25.14
N LYS A 111 -8.54 -6.46 24.99
CA LYS A 111 -8.00 -5.12 24.69
C LYS A 111 -8.52 -4.53 23.38
N PHE A 112 -8.98 -5.39 22.47
CA PHE A 112 -9.40 -5.01 21.13
C PHE A 112 -10.83 -5.44 20.77
N ALA A 113 -11.57 -6.05 21.71
CA ALA A 113 -12.94 -6.52 21.47
C ALA A 113 -13.87 -5.38 20.98
N ASP A 114 -13.66 -4.17 21.51
CA ASP A 114 -14.45 -2.98 21.13
C ASP A 114 -13.81 -2.17 19.98
N SER A 115 -12.68 -2.61 19.42
CA SER A 115 -11.90 -1.84 18.44
C SER A 115 -11.20 -2.72 17.40
N PRO A 116 -11.94 -3.21 16.38
CA PRO A 116 -11.37 -4.06 15.31
C PRO A 116 -10.28 -3.35 14.48
N LYS A 117 -10.19 -2.01 14.58
CA LYS A 117 -9.15 -1.20 13.93
C LYS A 117 -7.75 -1.38 14.55
N LYS A 118 -7.65 -1.84 15.80
CA LYS A 118 -6.39 -2.01 16.54
C LYS A 118 -6.01 -3.48 16.69
N GLU A 119 -6.81 -4.38 16.15
CA GLU A 119 -6.54 -5.81 16.25
C GLU A 119 -5.32 -6.17 15.40
N VAL A 120 -4.31 -6.75 16.06
CA VAL A 120 -3.07 -7.24 15.42
C VAL A 120 -3.36 -8.56 14.74
N LEU A 121 -3.02 -8.69 13.46
CA LEU A 121 -3.30 -9.89 12.67
C LEU A 121 -2.30 -11.01 12.94
N TYR A 122 -1.10 -10.70 13.46
CA TYR A 122 -0.03 -11.66 13.71
C TYR A 122 0.44 -12.34 12.42
N ILE A 123 0.71 -11.51 11.41
CA ILE A 123 1.45 -11.90 10.21
C ILE A 123 2.97 -11.79 10.49
N PRO A 124 3.85 -12.38 9.67
CA PRO A 124 5.29 -12.33 9.92
C PRO A 124 5.86 -10.92 10.17
N SER A 125 5.34 -9.87 9.53
CA SER A 125 5.75 -8.48 9.80
C SER A 125 5.35 -7.92 11.18
N ASP A 126 4.52 -8.62 11.96
CA ASP A 126 4.19 -8.25 13.34
C ASP A 126 5.19 -8.82 14.36
N PHE A 127 6.02 -9.79 13.96
CA PHE A 127 6.98 -10.47 14.83
C PHE A 127 8.41 -9.93 14.65
N SER A 128 9.27 -10.15 15.65
CA SER A 128 10.71 -9.93 15.49
C SER A 128 11.33 -11.07 14.68
N GLU A 129 12.49 -10.82 14.05
CA GLU A 129 13.22 -11.83 13.27
C GLU A 129 13.47 -13.11 14.09
N SER A 130 13.86 -12.98 15.35
CA SER A 130 14.04 -14.12 16.28
C SER A 130 12.76 -14.92 16.54
N GLN A 131 11.60 -14.25 16.58
CA GLN A 131 10.31 -14.91 16.75
C GLN A 131 9.86 -15.59 15.46
N CYS A 132 10.12 -14.98 14.30
CA CYS A 132 9.85 -15.61 13.00
C CYS A 132 10.63 -16.91 12.83
N VAL A 133 11.90 -16.97 13.26
CA VAL A 133 12.69 -18.21 13.24
C VAL A 133 12.11 -19.25 14.20
N ARG A 134 11.78 -18.85 15.43
CA ARG A 134 11.22 -19.77 16.44
C ARG A 134 9.86 -20.36 16.03
N LEU A 135 9.04 -19.56 15.35
CA LEU A 135 7.71 -19.94 14.89
C LEU A 135 7.73 -20.50 13.46
N ASP A 136 8.89 -20.69 12.84
CA ASP A 136 9.04 -21.18 11.46
C ASP A 136 8.19 -20.39 10.43
N LEU A 137 8.19 -19.06 10.54
CA LEU A 137 7.44 -18.13 9.67
C LEU A 137 8.31 -17.55 8.54
N ILE A 138 9.50 -18.11 8.31
CA ILE A 138 10.50 -17.53 7.41
C ILE A 138 10.00 -17.52 5.97
N ASP A 139 9.48 -18.64 5.48
CA ASP A 139 9.00 -18.73 4.10
C ASP A 139 7.71 -17.94 3.88
N LEU A 140 6.81 -17.94 4.87
CA LEU A 140 5.64 -17.06 4.88
C LEU A 140 6.03 -15.58 4.83
N GLY A 141 7.07 -15.19 5.57
CA GLY A 141 7.60 -13.82 5.58
C GLY A 141 8.21 -13.40 4.25
N LYS A 142 8.83 -14.32 3.49
CA LYS A 142 9.31 -14.04 2.13
C LYS A 142 8.15 -13.77 1.18
N GLN A 143 7.08 -14.56 1.24
CA GLN A 143 5.88 -14.33 0.45
C GLN A 143 5.19 -13.02 0.84
N GLU A 144 5.04 -12.76 2.15
CA GLU A 144 4.47 -11.51 2.66
C GLU A 144 5.26 -10.29 2.15
N ARG A 145 6.59 -10.37 2.16
CA ARG A 145 7.44 -9.31 1.61
C ARG A 145 7.13 -9.05 0.14
N GLN A 146 6.97 -10.08 -0.69
CA GLN A 146 6.61 -9.89 -2.11
C GLN A 146 5.26 -9.16 -2.24
N PHE A 147 4.26 -9.53 -1.45
CA PHE A 147 2.99 -8.80 -1.46
C PHE A 147 3.15 -7.32 -1.07
N HIS A 148 3.97 -7.01 -0.05
CA HIS A 148 4.26 -5.61 0.31
C HIS A 148 5.03 -4.87 -0.78
N GLU A 149 5.92 -5.53 -1.51
CA GLU A 149 6.61 -4.94 -2.68
C GLU A 149 5.59 -4.54 -3.75
N GLY A 150 4.61 -5.40 -4.04
CA GLY A 150 3.52 -5.09 -4.97
C GLY A 150 2.62 -3.96 -4.47
N ALA A 151 2.22 -4.00 -3.20
CA ALA A 151 1.40 -2.95 -2.58
C ALA A 151 2.12 -1.59 -2.57
N ALA A 152 3.43 -1.58 -2.31
CA ALA A 152 4.25 -0.38 -2.38
C ALA A 152 4.31 0.19 -3.80
N CYS A 153 4.43 -0.67 -4.82
CA CYS A 153 4.39 -0.24 -6.22
C CYS A 153 3.04 0.35 -6.63
N ASP A 154 1.94 -0.28 -6.22
CA ASP A 154 0.58 0.23 -6.48
C ASP A 154 0.36 1.58 -5.79
N ALA A 155 0.84 1.73 -4.55
CA ALA A 155 0.80 3.00 -3.83
C ALA A 155 1.62 4.10 -4.54
N ILE A 156 2.84 3.80 -4.99
CA ILE A 156 3.67 4.74 -5.77
C ILE A 156 2.95 5.17 -7.06
N GLN A 157 2.36 4.22 -7.78
CA GLN A 157 1.66 4.51 -9.03
C GLN A 157 0.42 5.41 -8.79
N THR A 158 -0.28 5.16 -7.68
CA THR A 158 -1.40 5.99 -7.22
C THR A 158 -0.93 7.40 -6.88
N VAL A 159 0.13 7.53 -6.08
CA VAL A 159 0.75 8.83 -5.72
C VAL A 159 1.15 9.61 -6.98
N ARG A 160 1.80 8.96 -7.96
CA ARG A 160 2.18 9.60 -9.23
C ARG A 160 0.97 10.13 -10.00
N THR A 161 -0.09 9.34 -10.06
CA THR A 161 -1.33 9.70 -10.76
C THR A 161 -2.00 10.90 -10.08
N ILE A 162 -2.17 10.84 -8.76
CA ILE A 162 -2.76 11.92 -7.96
C ILE A 162 -1.93 13.21 -8.09
N THR A 163 -0.61 13.10 -7.98
CA THR A 163 0.31 14.25 -8.11
C THR A 163 0.17 14.91 -9.49
N LYS A 164 0.06 14.12 -10.57
CA LYS A 164 -0.22 14.65 -11.92
C LYS A 164 -1.56 15.37 -11.99
N THR A 165 -2.59 14.84 -11.34
CA THR A 165 -3.91 15.46 -11.24
C THR A 165 -3.85 16.80 -10.51
N ILE A 166 -3.19 16.86 -9.34
CA ILE A 166 -3.00 18.12 -8.57
C ILE A 166 -2.30 19.17 -9.41
N SER A 167 -1.18 18.83 -10.08
CA SER A 167 -0.48 19.77 -10.95
C SER A 167 -1.38 20.32 -12.07
N SER A 168 -2.25 19.47 -12.63
CA SER A 168 -3.16 19.86 -13.71
C SER A 168 -4.30 20.74 -13.19
N MET A 169 -4.87 20.41 -12.02
CA MET A 169 -5.91 21.21 -11.37
C MET A 169 -5.41 22.59 -10.97
N ARG A 170 -4.21 22.68 -10.38
CA ARG A 170 -3.58 23.97 -10.06
C ARG A 170 -3.33 24.82 -11.30
N ALA A 171 -2.94 24.21 -12.42
CA ALA A 171 -2.77 24.89 -13.69
C ALA A 171 -4.11 25.38 -14.28
N ASN A 172 -5.14 24.54 -14.24
CA ASN A 172 -6.49 24.89 -14.71
C ASN A 172 -7.09 26.01 -13.86
N LYS A 173 -6.98 25.91 -12.52
CA LYS A 173 -7.37 26.98 -11.59
C LYS A 173 -6.74 28.32 -11.96
N LYS A 174 -5.43 28.35 -12.22
CA LYS A 174 -4.74 29.57 -12.61
C LYS A 174 -5.24 30.15 -13.95
N ALA A 175 -5.72 29.31 -14.86
CA ALA A 175 -6.11 29.71 -16.21
C ALA A 175 -7.61 30.02 -16.37
N GLN A 176 -8.48 29.45 -15.53
CA GLN A 176 -9.93 29.42 -15.76
C GLN A 176 -10.78 29.86 -14.56
N ASP A 177 -10.23 29.92 -13.34
CA ASP A 177 -11.02 30.29 -12.16
C ASP A 177 -11.16 31.82 -12.08
N TYR A 178 -12.21 32.34 -12.69
CA TYR A 178 -12.64 33.72 -12.55
C TYR A 178 -13.81 33.80 -11.57
N GLY A 179 -13.67 34.63 -10.54
CA GLY A 179 -14.71 34.88 -9.54
C GLY A 179 -14.61 34.03 -8.26
N GLN A 180 -15.24 34.52 -7.19
CA GLN A 180 -15.15 33.99 -5.83
C GLN A 180 -15.65 32.54 -5.71
N GLN A 181 -16.80 32.22 -6.32
CA GLN A 181 -17.43 30.91 -6.18
C GLN A 181 -16.57 29.81 -6.84
N MET A 182 -16.10 30.04 -8.07
CA MET A 182 -15.24 29.08 -8.78
C MET A 182 -13.92 28.88 -8.04
N HIS A 183 -13.34 29.97 -7.51
CA HIS A 183 -12.14 29.89 -6.69
C HIS A 183 -12.31 29.01 -5.46
N THR A 184 -13.40 29.19 -4.70
CA THR A 184 -13.69 28.37 -3.52
C THR A 184 -13.90 26.90 -3.87
N TRP A 185 -14.65 26.61 -4.95
CA TRP A 185 -14.90 25.25 -5.39
C TRP A 185 -13.63 24.53 -5.84
N SER A 186 -12.82 25.18 -6.67
CA SER A 186 -11.54 24.61 -7.13
C SER A 186 -10.55 24.39 -5.99
N ILE A 187 -10.51 25.28 -4.98
CA ILE A 187 -9.72 25.03 -3.78
C ILE A 187 -10.20 23.81 -3.04
N ALA A 188 -11.51 23.68 -2.79
CA ALA A 188 -12.08 22.54 -2.09
C ALA A 188 -11.74 21.21 -2.81
N GLN A 189 -11.82 21.20 -4.15
CA GLN A 189 -11.44 20.03 -4.94
C GLN A 189 -9.94 19.73 -4.87
N ILE A 190 -9.07 20.75 -4.92
CA ILE A 190 -7.61 20.55 -4.79
C ILE A 190 -7.28 19.97 -3.42
N LEU A 191 -7.88 20.49 -2.34
CA LEU A 191 -7.67 20.00 -0.97
C LEU A 191 -8.12 18.54 -0.81
N ASP A 192 -9.26 18.16 -1.40
CA ASP A 192 -9.72 16.76 -1.38
C ASP A 192 -8.73 15.83 -2.12
N VAL A 193 -8.18 16.25 -3.25
CA VAL A 193 -7.19 15.46 -3.99
C VAL A 193 -5.83 15.40 -3.24
N GLU A 194 -5.44 16.47 -2.54
CA GLU A 194 -4.27 16.49 -1.64
C GLU A 194 -4.45 15.56 -0.43
N HIS A 195 -5.66 15.48 0.15
CA HIS A 195 -5.97 14.50 1.19
C HIS A 195 -5.77 13.06 0.67
N ARG A 196 -6.30 12.76 -0.54
CA ARG A 196 -6.07 11.45 -1.18
C ARG A 196 -4.59 11.16 -1.46
N GLN A 197 -3.79 12.19 -1.78
CA GLN A 197 -2.34 12.05 -1.94
C GLN A 197 -1.70 11.59 -0.62
N THR A 198 -2.08 12.23 0.49
CA THR A 198 -1.58 11.92 1.83
C THR A 198 -1.95 10.50 2.24
N ILE A 199 -3.17 10.05 1.96
CA ILE A 199 -3.60 8.67 2.19
C ILE A 199 -2.73 7.69 1.39
N ALA A 200 -2.50 7.94 0.11
CA ALA A 200 -1.67 7.07 -0.74
C ALA A 200 -0.19 7.02 -0.28
N MET A 201 0.35 8.12 0.24
CA MET A 201 1.68 8.15 0.84
C MET A 201 1.76 7.34 2.14
N ASN A 202 0.72 7.43 2.99
CA ASN A 202 0.62 6.62 4.19
C ASN A 202 0.55 5.14 3.83
N ASP A 203 -0.12 4.80 2.72
CA ASP A 203 -0.19 3.42 2.24
C ASP A 203 1.18 2.88 1.81
N TYR A 204 1.94 3.69 1.07
CA TYR A 204 3.32 3.36 0.74
C TYR A 204 4.20 3.20 1.99
N SER A 205 4.10 4.15 2.93
CA SER A 205 4.90 4.15 4.16
C SER A 205 4.62 2.92 5.02
N ALA A 206 3.35 2.50 5.11
CA ALA A 206 2.95 1.30 5.83
C ALA A 206 3.55 0.03 5.19
N ALA A 207 3.45 -0.12 3.87
CA ALA A 207 4.05 -1.25 3.15
C ALA A 207 5.58 -1.27 3.31
N ARG A 208 6.23 -0.11 3.17
CA ARG A 208 7.68 0.03 3.39
C ARG A 208 8.10 -0.35 4.80
N ASN A 209 7.38 0.10 5.81
CA ASN A 209 7.68 -0.23 7.21
C ASN A 209 7.53 -1.73 7.48
N ALA A 210 6.54 -2.39 6.88
CA ALA A 210 6.41 -3.85 6.96
C ALA A 210 7.59 -4.56 6.30
N MET A 211 8.01 -4.12 5.11
CA MET A 211 9.20 -4.67 4.44
C MET A 211 10.48 -4.49 5.28
N LEU A 212 10.66 -3.35 5.93
CA LEU A 212 11.80 -3.12 6.83
C LEU A 212 11.83 -4.10 8.01
N LYS A 213 10.66 -4.42 8.60
CA LYS A 213 10.56 -5.43 9.66
C LYS A 213 10.88 -6.84 9.16
N LEU A 214 10.58 -7.12 7.90
CA LEU A 214 10.90 -8.39 7.21
C LEU A 214 12.35 -8.44 6.68
N GLY A 215 13.21 -7.51 7.08
CA GLY A 215 14.64 -7.51 6.75
C GLY A 215 15.01 -6.78 5.45
N LEU A 216 14.15 -5.89 4.93
CA LEU A 216 14.57 -4.96 3.87
C LEU A 216 15.61 -3.97 4.41
N SER A 217 16.67 -3.72 3.63
CA SER A 217 17.65 -2.69 3.96
C SER A 217 17.00 -1.30 3.96
N LYS A 218 17.39 -0.46 4.93
CA LYS A 218 16.91 0.94 5.01
C LYS A 218 17.28 1.76 3.79
N ASP A 219 18.42 1.43 3.17
CA ASP A 219 19.00 2.13 2.03
C ASP A 219 18.70 1.42 0.69
N ASP A 220 17.66 0.58 0.65
CA ASP A 220 17.27 -0.10 -0.59
C ASP A 220 16.87 0.92 -1.68
N PRO A 221 17.51 0.90 -2.86
CA PRO A 221 17.26 1.88 -3.92
C PRO A 221 15.92 1.68 -4.65
N CYS A 222 15.29 0.50 -4.54
CA CYS A 222 13.99 0.24 -5.16
C CYS A 222 12.84 0.86 -4.36
N PHE A 223 12.97 0.94 -3.04
CA PHE A 223 11.93 1.46 -2.13
C PHE A 223 12.48 2.56 -1.20
N PRO A 224 12.85 3.74 -1.74
CA PRO A 224 13.34 4.85 -0.94
C PRO A 224 12.22 5.42 -0.03
N PRO A 225 12.57 6.05 1.11
CA PRO A 225 11.58 6.82 1.86
C PRO A 225 10.96 7.90 0.97
N LEU A 226 9.66 8.14 1.12
CA LEU A 226 8.91 9.11 0.32
C LEU A 226 8.48 10.28 1.22
N ASP A 227 8.95 11.49 0.91
CA ASP A 227 8.55 12.73 1.58
C ASP A 227 7.67 13.61 0.66
N LEU A 228 6.97 14.58 1.24
CA LEU A 228 6.15 15.55 0.48
C LEU A 228 6.97 16.34 -0.54
N LYS A 229 8.27 16.53 -0.27
CA LYS A 229 9.21 17.22 -1.16
C LYS A 229 9.42 16.48 -2.49
N ASP A 230 9.34 15.16 -2.47
CA ASP A 230 9.53 14.30 -3.65
C ASP A 230 8.33 14.35 -4.61
N LEU A 231 7.20 14.89 -4.15
CA LEU A 231 5.96 14.99 -4.92
C LEU A 231 5.90 16.25 -5.77
N TYR A 232 6.93 17.09 -5.73
CA TYR A 232 6.96 18.26 -6.57
C TYR A 232 7.02 17.87 -8.05
N ARG A 233 5.97 18.24 -8.78
CA ARG A 233 5.90 18.05 -10.22
C ARG A 233 5.64 19.38 -10.92
N LYS A 234 6.48 19.69 -11.90
CA LYS A 234 6.25 20.81 -12.82
C LYS A 234 5.01 20.53 -13.68
N PRO A 235 4.08 21.48 -13.82
CA PRO A 235 2.88 21.28 -14.61
C PRO A 235 3.22 21.10 -16.10
N THR A 236 2.53 20.16 -16.74
CA THR A 236 2.83 19.69 -18.11
C THR A 236 2.64 20.78 -19.19
N ASN A 237 1.84 21.82 -18.89
CA ASN A 237 1.49 22.90 -19.81
C ASN A 237 2.51 24.06 -19.86
N ILE A 238 3.55 24.05 -19.01
CA ILE A 238 4.67 24.98 -19.15
C ILE A 238 5.55 24.45 -20.28
N LYS A 239 5.72 25.24 -21.36
CA LYS A 239 6.66 24.93 -22.45
C LYS A 239 8.01 24.56 -21.82
N ARG A 240 8.48 23.33 -22.06
CA ARG A 240 9.86 22.97 -21.71
C ARG A 240 10.76 23.94 -22.46
N ALA A 241 11.47 24.80 -21.75
CA ALA A 241 12.49 25.62 -22.37
C ALA A 241 13.46 24.65 -23.06
N ARG A 242 13.60 24.76 -24.39
CA ARG A 242 14.49 23.93 -25.22
C ARG A 242 15.98 24.26 -24.99
N ASN A 243 16.28 25.11 -24.01
CA ASN A 243 17.60 25.64 -23.74
C ASN A 243 18.07 25.09 -22.39
N PHE A 244 18.66 23.90 -22.42
CA PHE A 244 19.55 23.45 -21.34
C PHE A 244 20.98 23.63 -21.85
N SER A 245 21.57 24.79 -21.57
CA SER A 245 23.03 24.90 -21.48
C SER A 245 23.46 24.23 -20.18
N CYS A 246 24.40 23.29 -20.30
CA CYS A 246 24.98 22.56 -19.18
C CYS A 246 25.57 23.51 -18.13
N GLY A 247 25.10 23.38 -16.89
CA GLY A 247 25.83 23.73 -15.68
C GLY A 247 25.96 22.46 -14.82
N PRO A 248 27.14 22.16 -14.23
CA PRO A 248 27.40 20.87 -13.61
C PRO A 248 26.91 20.89 -12.17
N ASN A 249 25.70 20.41 -11.92
CA ASN A 249 25.33 19.65 -10.72
C ASN A 249 23.83 19.37 -10.69
N ILE A 250 23.47 18.25 -10.07
CA ILE A 250 22.13 17.66 -9.92
C ILE A 250 21.77 16.68 -11.04
N THR A 251 22.52 15.58 -11.06
CA THR A 251 22.04 14.29 -11.57
C THR A 251 21.01 13.76 -10.57
N ILE A 252 19.75 13.62 -10.99
CA ILE A 252 18.79 12.53 -10.69
C ILE A 252 17.49 12.94 -11.39
N CYS A 253 17.35 12.53 -12.65
CA CYS A 253 16.09 12.41 -13.38
C CYS A 253 16.41 11.70 -14.69
N HIS A 254 16.70 10.40 -14.62
CA HIS A 254 16.77 9.52 -15.78
C HIS A 254 16.11 8.19 -15.44
N TRP A 255 14.78 8.15 -15.59
CA TRP A 255 14.07 6.91 -15.91
C TRP A 255 13.06 7.22 -17.01
N ASN A 256 13.64 7.24 -18.21
CA ASN A 256 13.13 6.92 -19.54
C ASN A 256 11.72 7.35 -19.97
N THR A 257 11.77 8.30 -20.90
CA THR A 257 10.74 8.64 -21.88
C THR A 257 10.83 7.61 -23.01
N ILE A 258 9.79 6.81 -23.22
CA ILE A 258 9.66 5.96 -24.41
C ILE A 258 9.35 6.87 -25.59
N SER A 259 10.27 6.96 -26.56
CA SER A 259 9.98 7.53 -27.89
C SER A 259 9.57 6.40 -28.83
N PRO A 260 8.52 6.58 -29.65
CA PRO A 260 8.12 5.57 -30.63
C PRO A 260 9.11 5.52 -31.78
N ILE A 261 9.44 4.29 -32.16
CA ILE A 261 10.26 3.89 -33.29
C ILE A 261 9.69 4.49 -34.59
N SER A 262 10.57 5.18 -35.32
CA SER A 262 10.42 5.61 -36.70
C SER A 262 9.95 4.45 -37.60
N LYS A 263 8.94 4.69 -38.43
CA LYS A 263 8.63 3.86 -39.60
C LYS A 263 8.97 4.64 -40.87
N LYS A 264 9.90 4.04 -41.62
CA LYS A 264 10.24 4.17 -43.05
C LYS A 264 10.76 5.53 -43.53
#